data_AF-A0A4Q2RLA2-F1
#
_entry.id   AF-A0A4Q2RLA2-F1
#
_cell.length_a   1.000
_cell.length_b   1.000
_cell.length_c   1.000
_cell.angle_alpha   90.00
_cell.angle_beta   90.00
_cell.angle_gamma   90.00
#
_symmetry.space_group_name_H-M   'P 1'
#
loop_
_entity.id
_entity.type
_entity.pdbx_description
1 polymer ?
#
loop_
_entity_poly.entity_id
_entity_poly.type
_entity_poly.pdbx_seq_one_letter_code
_entity_poly.pdbx_strand_id
1 'polypeptide(L)'
;MTSNDPDRLVLQKLLTADLGKAIVEDGYDHVGGIVVSAADAVTLDTPDRLLAAYGFEASGQEYVDVVRFAAPPLARLERPSAEERSWPTYPTGFLRADAVVPVWELARTRYSYGAEYWRIRSDGEQKCLSAYQGAARGWRGAQGWRPWSPLVGPRARWRGAELVADVVGDGVLVSAAADAGPEGWEQVRPGVWTAALPLQECEIFEVVLTATWRDVPVRVLRSDGTTSHLLVLSDDEEQALSVGANLVEPGVYEATAPTDELVDVQGVTNELDAAG
;
A
#
# COMPACT_ATOMS: atom_id res chain seq x y z
N MET A 1 -15.22 -16.88 -2.60
CA MET A 1 -16.26 -16.09 -1.93
C MET A 1 -15.95 -14.64 -2.23
N THR A 2 -16.46 -14.11 -3.33
CA THR A 2 -16.32 -12.69 -3.70
C THR A 2 -17.40 -11.93 -2.94
N SER A 3 -17.07 -11.43 -1.75
CA SER A 3 -17.88 -10.43 -1.08
C SER A 3 -17.70 -9.13 -1.86
N ASN A 4 -18.59 -8.90 -2.82
CA ASN A 4 -18.71 -7.58 -3.46
C ASN A 4 -19.58 -6.75 -2.52
N ASP A 5 -18.94 -6.12 -1.53
CA ASP A 5 -19.58 -5.14 -0.67
C ASP A 5 -19.70 -3.84 -1.48
N PRO A 6 -20.91 -3.48 -1.98
CA PRO A 6 -21.09 -2.39 -2.93
C PRO A 6 -20.80 -1.01 -2.34
N ASP A 7 -20.69 -0.88 -1.02
CA ASP A 7 -20.42 0.40 -0.34
C ASP A 7 -18.92 0.63 -0.04
N ARG A 8 -18.05 -0.33 -0.37
CA ARG A 8 -16.62 -0.21 -0.07
C ARG A 8 -15.93 0.64 -1.13
N LEU A 9 -15.37 1.79 -0.71
CA LEU A 9 -14.59 2.69 -1.55
C LEU A 9 -13.45 1.93 -2.24
N VAL A 10 -13.49 1.84 -3.58
CA VAL A 10 -12.41 1.30 -4.40
C VAL A 10 -11.49 2.43 -4.83
N LEU A 11 -10.26 2.38 -4.36
CA LEU A 11 -9.18 3.30 -4.70
C LEU A 11 -8.42 2.81 -5.94
N GLN A 12 -7.88 3.76 -6.70
CA GLN A 12 -6.98 3.53 -7.81
C GLN A 12 -5.66 4.26 -7.55
N LYS A 13 -4.55 3.52 -7.62
CA LYS A 13 -3.18 4.02 -7.56
C LYS A 13 -2.56 3.94 -8.95
N LEU A 14 -2.09 5.08 -9.48
CA LEU A 14 -1.21 5.10 -10.65
C LEU A 14 0.16 4.53 -10.26
N LEU A 15 0.67 3.57 -11.05
CA LEU A 15 1.98 2.97 -10.80
C LEU A 15 3.08 3.68 -11.61
N THR A 16 4.22 3.90 -10.97
CA THR A 16 5.49 4.10 -11.68
C THR A 16 5.96 2.78 -12.30
N ALA A 17 6.85 2.85 -13.29
CA ALA A 17 7.45 1.64 -13.88
C ALA A 17 8.17 0.79 -12.82
N ASP A 18 8.87 1.43 -11.88
CA ASP A 18 9.61 0.75 -10.81
C ASP A 18 8.68 0.08 -9.80
N LEU A 19 7.58 0.73 -9.41
CA LEU A 19 6.60 0.09 -8.52
C LEU A 19 5.89 -1.08 -9.21
N GLY A 20 5.53 -0.94 -10.49
CA GLY A 20 4.98 -2.03 -11.29
C GLY A 20 5.95 -3.22 -11.39
N LYS A 21 7.24 -2.94 -11.61
CA LYS A 21 8.31 -3.94 -11.62
C LYS A 21 8.46 -4.62 -10.25
N ALA A 22 8.46 -3.86 -9.15
CA ALA A 22 8.54 -4.40 -7.80
C ALA A 22 7.33 -5.30 -7.45
N ILE A 23 6.14 -5.00 -7.95
CA ILE A 23 4.99 -5.90 -7.78
C ILE A 23 5.23 -7.22 -8.53
N VAL A 24 5.66 -7.16 -9.80
CA VAL A 24 5.79 -8.34 -10.66
C VAL A 24 7.01 -9.20 -10.31
N GLU A 25 8.15 -8.60 -10.05
CA GLU A 25 9.41 -9.31 -9.80
C GLU A 25 9.52 -9.75 -8.35
N ASP A 26 9.11 -8.88 -7.42
CA ASP A 26 9.38 -9.03 -5.99
C ASP A 26 8.14 -9.39 -5.17
N GLY A 27 6.94 -9.25 -5.73
CA GLY A 27 5.70 -9.40 -4.99
C GLY A 27 5.47 -8.28 -3.97
N TYR A 28 5.98 -7.07 -4.21
CA TYR A 28 5.82 -5.91 -3.33
C TYR A 28 4.34 -5.63 -3.03
N ASP A 29 3.97 -5.56 -1.75
CA ASP A 29 2.58 -5.54 -1.31
C ASP A 29 2.18 -4.27 -0.54
N HIS A 30 3.07 -3.29 -0.45
CA HIS A 30 2.73 -2.01 0.16
C HIS A 30 2.16 -1.02 -0.85
N VAL A 31 1.34 -0.10 -0.35
CA VAL A 31 0.72 1.00 -1.09
C VAL A 31 0.72 2.27 -0.25
N GLY A 32 0.82 3.42 -0.90
CA GLY A 32 0.79 4.73 -0.25
C GLY A 32 0.85 5.86 -1.27
N GLY A 33 0.92 7.10 -0.78
CA GLY A 33 0.97 8.29 -1.60
C GLY A 33 -0.37 8.54 -2.32
N ILE A 34 -0.29 9.16 -3.49
CA ILE A 34 -1.47 9.69 -4.18
C ILE A 34 -2.38 8.58 -4.71
N VAL A 35 -3.66 8.64 -4.35
CA VAL A 35 -4.74 7.75 -4.80
C VAL A 35 -6.00 8.53 -5.13
N VAL A 36 -6.86 7.94 -5.96
CA VAL A 36 -8.18 8.47 -6.34
C VAL A 36 -9.24 7.40 -6.24
N SER A 37 -10.52 7.77 -6.33
CA SER A 37 -11.61 6.81 -6.51
C SER A 37 -11.53 6.20 -7.91
N ALA A 38 -11.58 4.87 -8.00
CA ALA A 38 -11.59 4.18 -9.29
C ALA A 38 -12.86 4.50 -10.10
N ALA A 39 -13.99 4.76 -9.41
CA ALA A 39 -15.24 5.13 -10.05
C ALA A 39 -15.18 6.54 -10.66
N ASP A 40 -14.57 7.50 -9.95
CA ASP A 40 -14.45 8.88 -10.44
C ASP A 40 -13.42 8.98 -11.58
N ALA A 41 -12.36 8.17 -11.54
CA ALA A 41 -11.33 8.12 -12.57
C ALA A 41 -11.72 7.30 -13.81
N VAL A 42 -12.95 6.79 -13.92
CA VAL A 42 -13.36 5.85 -14.98
C VAL A 42 -13.20 6.42 -16.40
N THR A 43 -13.34 7.74 -16.57
CA THR A 43 -13.18 8.43 -17.86
C THR A 43 -11.73 8.69 -18.24
N LEU A 44 -10.77 8.42 -17.33
CA LEU A 44 -9.33 8.51 -17.57
C LEU A 44 -8.83 7.16 -18.07
N ASP A 45 -9.39 6.74 -19.20
CA ASP A 45 -9.34 5.39 -19.74
C ASP A 45 -8.22 5.15 -20.75
N THR A 46 -7.37 6.14 -20.99
CA THR A 46 -6.16 6.00 -21.82
C THR A 46 -4.92 6.48 -21.06
N PRO A 47 -3.72 5.98 -21.40
CA PRO A 47 -2.47 6.40 -20.78
C PRO A 47 -2.27 7.91 -20.81
N ASP A 48 -2.48 8.55 -21.96
CA ASP A 48 -2.26 9.98 -22.12
C ASP A 48 -3.23 10.82 -21.27
N ARG A 49 -4.51 10.42 -21.21
CA ARG A 49 -5.50 11.09 -20.35
C ARG A 49 -5.16 10.93 -18.87
N LEU A 50 -4.79 9.73 -18.45
CA LEU A 50 -4.50 9.44 -17.05
C LEU A 50 -3.22 10.17 -16.61
N LEU A 51 -2.13 10.09 -17.37
CA LEU A 51 -0.86 10.74 -17.03
C LEU A 51 -1.00 12.26 -17.01
N ALA A 52 -1.68 12.86 -18.00
CA ALA A 52 -1.93 14.30 -18.03
C ALA A 52 -2.78 14.75 -16.82
N ALA A 53 -3.80 13.98 -16.44
CA ALA A 53 -4.62 14.26 -15.26
C ALA A 53 -3.81 14.25 -13.95
N TYR A 54 -2.82 13.36 -13.85
CA TYR A 54 -1.88 13.32 -12.73
C TYR A 54 -0.80 14.40 -12.80
N GLY A 55 -0.70 15.13 -13.91
CA GLY A 55 0.24 16.23 -14.09
C GLY A 55 1.58 15.84 -14.70
N PHE A 56 1.69 14.65 -15.27
CA PHE A 56 2.86 14.22 -16.03
C PHE A 56 2.74 14.61 -17.49
N GLU A 57 3.88 14.82 -18.15
CA GLU A 57 3.92 14.90 -19.61
C GLU A 57 3.53 13.54 -20.21
N ALA A 58 2.58 13.55 -21.14
CA ALA A 58 2.10 12.34 -21.78
C ALA A 58 2.04 12.55 -23.30
N SER A 59 2.68 11.64 -24.04
CA SER A 59 2.68 11.68 -25.50
C SER A 59 2.92 10.27 -26.05
N GLY A 60 1.85 9.62 -26.51
CA GLY A 60 1.94 8.37 -27.26
C GLY A 60 2.36 7.18 -26.41
N GLN A 61 2.04 7.19 -25.13
CA GLN A 61 2.35 6.09 -24.24
C GLN A 61 1.49 4.86 -24.61
N GLU A 62 2.12 3.69 -24.85
CA GLU A 62 1.40 2.49 -25.28
C GLU A 62 0.44 1.99 -24.18
N TYR A 63 0.90 2.04 -22.94
CA TYR A 63 0.14 1.63 -21.76
C TYR A 63 0.59 2.34 -20.49
N VAL A 64 -0.31 2.35 -19.51
CA VAL A 64 -0.05 2.73 -18.12
C VAL A 64 -0.60 1.64 -17.20
N ASP A 65 0.06 1.43 -16.06
CA ASP A 65 -0.34 0.43 -15.08
C ASP A 65 -0.95 1.11 -13.84
N VAL A 66 -2.00 0.52 -13.31
CA VAL A 66 -2.68 0.99 -12.08
C VAL A 66 -2.99 -0.20 -11.18
N VAL A 67 -3.11 0.04 -9.87
CA VAL A 67 -3.71 -0.93 -8.96
C VAL A 67 -5.05 -0.40 -8.46
N ARG A 68 -6.08 -1.23 -8.55
CA ARG A 68 -7.40 -0.97 -7.99
C ARG A 68 -7.60 -1.83 -6.75
N PHE A 69 -7.98 -1.23 -5.63
CA PHE A 69 -8.08 -1.94 -4.37
C PHE A 69 -9.13 -1.29 -3.48
N ALA A 70 -9.81 -2.12 -2.71
CA ALA A 70 -10.81 -1.63 -1.77
C ALA A 70 -10.07 -1.05 -0.55
N ALA A 71 -10.44 0.17 -0.13
CA ALA A 71 -9.75 0.88 0.95
C ALA A 71 -9.54 -0.05 2.16
N PRO A 72 -8.29 -0.23 2.64
CA PRO A 72 -8.03 -1.01 3.85
C PRO A 72 -8.76 -0.41 5.06
N PRO A 73 -9.25 -1.22 6.02
CA PRO A 73 -10.12 -0.76 7.11
C PRO A 73 -9.47 0.28 8.04
N LEU A 74 -8.14 0.31 8.11
CA LEU A 74 -7.35 1.26 8.91
C LEU A 74 -6.56 2.25 8.03
N ALA A 75 -6.91 2.34 6.74
CA ALA A 75 -6.28 3.28 5.84
C ALA A 75 -6.54 4.72 6.28
N ARG A 76 -5.47 5.52 6.34
CA ARG A 76 -5.58 6.96 6.57
C ARG A 76 -5.45 7.67 5.23
N LEU A 77 -6.51 8.40 4.88
CA LEU A 77 -6.59 9.23 3.68
C LEU A 77 -6.59 10.69 4.12
N GLU A 78 -5.61 11.43 3.65
CA GLU A 78 -5.45 12.85 3.96
C GLU A 78 -5.59 13.69 2.70
N ARG A 79 -5.87 14.98 2.88
CA ARG A 79 -5.84 15.92 1.75
C ARG A 79 -4.38 16.14 1.37
N PRO A 80 -4.01 16.06 0.07
CA PRO A 80 -2.65 16.36 -0.37
C PRO A 80 -2.24 17.79 0.01
N SER A 81 -0.94 17.97 0.25
CA SER A 81 -0.36 19.30 0.46
C SER A 81 -0.63 20.22 -0.74
N ALA A 82 -0.89 21.51 -0.44
CA ALA A 82 -1.08 22.55 -1.45
C ALA A 82 0.22 23.29 -1.82
N GLU A 83 1.34 22.89 -1.23
CA GLU A 83 2.64 23.51 -1.49
C GLU A 83 3.18 23.14 -2.88
N GLU A 84 3.94 24.06 -3.47
CA GLU A 84 4.58 23.84 -4.76
C GLU A 84 5.83 22.97 -4.57
N ARG A 85 6.00 21.97 -5.43
CA ARG A 85 7.08 20.97 -5.34
C ARG A 85 7.66 20.66 -6.73
N SER A 86 8.79 19.97 -6.76
CA SER A 86 9.45 19.49 -7.98
C SER A 86 8.70 18.32 -8.66
N TRP A 87 7.74 17.71 -7.96
CA TRP A 87 6.81 16.71 -8.48
C TRP A 87 5.38 17.25 -8.62
N PRO A 88 4.49 16.54 -9.35
CA PRO A 88 3.09 16.95 -9.44
C PRO A 88 2.41 17.03 -8.07
N THR A 89 1.78 18.18 -7.79
CA THR A 89 0.94 18.42 -6.61
C THR A 89 -0.51 18.72 -7.01
N TYR A 90 -1.40 18.66 -6.02
CA TYR A 90 -2.85 18.74 -6.19
C TYR A 90 -3.46 19.80 -5.25
N PRO A 91 -3.10 21.08 -5.40
CA PRO A 91 -3.49 22.15 -4.45
C PRO A 91 -5.00 22.38 -4.37
N THR A 92 -5.75 21.98 -5.41
CA THR A 92 -7.22 22.03 -5.42
C THR A 92 -7.86 20.82 -4.76
N GLY A 93 -7.10 19.75 -4.49
CA GLY A 93 -7.60 18.45 -4.04
C GLY A 93 -8.20 17.59 -5.16
N PHE A 94 -7.97 17.93 -6.44
CA PHE A 94 -8.50 17.21 -7.60
C PHE A 94 -7.42 16.96 -8.66
N LEU A 95 -7.60 15.93 -9.49
CA LEU A 95 -6.81 15.73 -10.71
C LEU A 95 -7.11 16.82 -11.75
N ARG A 96 -6.17 16.99 -12.70
CA ARG A 96 -6.25 17.94 -13.81
C ARG A 96 -7.06 17.35 -14.98
N ALA A 97 -8.35 17.10 -14.76
CA ALA A 97 -9.23 16.47 -15.73
C ALA A 97 -10.55 17.24 -15.89
N ASP A 98 -11.28 16.98 -16.99
CA ASP A 98 -12.64 17.50 -17.19
C ASP A 98 -13.64 16.90 -16.18
N ALA A 99 -13.36 15.68 -15.71
CA ALA A 99 -14.11 15.01 -14.66
C ALA A 99 -13.65 15.47 -13.26
N VAL A 100 -14.59 15.53 -12.32
CA VAL A 100 -14.29 15.80 -10.91
C VAL A 100 -13.71 14.53 -10.29
N VAL A 101 -12.39 14.48 -10.13
CA VAL A 101 -11.69 13.33 -9.53
C VAL A 101 -10.94 13.79 -8.29
N PRO A 102 -11.50 13.61 -7.08
CA PRO A 102 -10.83 13.98 -5.84
C PRO A 102 -9.56 13.15 -5.65
N VAL A 103 -8.57 13.77 -5.02
CA VAL A 103 -7.26 13.18 -4.74
C VAL A 103 -7.05 13.09 -3.24
N TRP A 104 -6.53 11.95 -2.81
CA TRP A 104 -6.12 11.71 -1.42
C TRP A 104 -4.66 11.28 -1.38
N GLU A 105 -4.00 11.65 -0.29
CA GLU A 105 -2.74 11.06 0.11
C GLU A 105 -3.02 9.89 1.06
N LEU A 106 -2.66 8.68 0.63
CA LEU A 106 -2.80 7.46 1.41
C LEU A 106 -1.52 7.24 2.23
N ALA A 107 -1.66 7.21 3.56
CA ALA A 107 -0.58 6.77 4.42
C ALA A 107 -0.15 5.34 4.07
N ARG A 108 1.15 5.05 4.14
CA ARG A 108 1.71 3.73 3.80
C ARG A 108 0.97 2.61 4.53
N THR A 109 0.43 1.66 3.77
CA THR A 109 -0.26 0.47 4.29
C THR A 109 -0.04 -0.68 3.30
N ARG A 110 -0.76 -1.79 3.48
CA ARG A 110 -0.72 -2.94 2.57
C ARG A 110 -1.93 -2.94 1.65
N TYR A 111 -1.75 -3.44 0.42
CA TYR A 111 -2.88 -3.71 -0.45
C TYR A 111 -3.88 -4.65 0.23
N SER A 112 -5.17 -4.36 0.07
CA SER A 112 -6.23 -5.26 0.53
C SER A 112 -6.24 -6.55 -0.29
N TYR A 113 -6.62 -7.67 0.32
CA TYR A 113 -6.98 -8.87 -0.43
C TYR A 113 -7.95 -8.54 -1.57
N GLY A 114 -7.69 -9.12 -2.74
CA GLY A 114 -8.47 -8.88 -3.95
C GLY A 114 -8.08 -7.60 -4.69
N ALA A 115 -7.05 -6.85 -4.26
CA ALA A 115 -6.48 -5.78 -5.07
C ALA A 115 -6.06 -6.31 -6.44
N GLU A 116 -6.28 -5.52 -7.49
CA GLU A 116 -6.08 -5.92 -8.87
C GLU A 116 -5.07 -5.01 -9.55
N TYR A 117 -4.06 -5.61 -10.19
CA TYR A 117 -3.13 -4.92 -11.07
C TYR A 117 -3.76 -4.85 -12.46
N TRP A 118 -3.93 -3.65 -12.98
CA TRP A 118 -4.50 -3.40 -14.31
C TRP A 118 -3.52 -2.70 -15.22
N ARG A 119 -3.52 -3.10 -16.50
CA ARG A 119 -2.89 -2.38 -17.60
C ARG A 119 -3.95 -1.70 -18.45
N ILE A 120 -3.81 -0.40 -18.65
CA ILE A 120 -4.67 0.42 -19.51
C ILE A 120 -3.87 0.73 -20.79
N ARG A 121 -4.39 0.36 -21.95
CA ARG A 121 -3.74 0.56 -23.25
C ARG A 121 -4.23 1.83 -23.95
N SER A 122 -3.47 2.28 -24.93
CA SER A 122 -3.76 3.48 -25.75
C SER A 122 -5.11 3.47 -26.48
N ASP A 123 -5.67 2.30 -26.76
CA ASP A 123 -7.00 2.12 -27.36
C ASP A 123 -8.15 2.08 -26.35
N GLY A 124 -7.84 2.17 -25.05
CA GLY A 124 -8.79 2.08 -23.95
C GLY A 124 -9.01 0.65 -23.43
N GLU A 125 -8.38 -0.38 -24.02
CA GLU A 125 -8.44 -1.74 -23.48
C GLU A 125 -7.84 -1.75 -22.07
N GLN A 126 -8.56 -2.36 -21.12
CA GLN A 126 -8.08 -2.56 -19.76
C GLN A 126 -8.00 -4.06 -19.45
N LYS A 127 -6.81 -4.51 -19.03
CA LYS A 127 -6.56 -5.91 -18.71
C LYS A 127 -6.04 -6.07 -17.29
N CYS A 128 -6.73 -6.87 -16.49
CA CYS A 128 -6.24 -7.30 -15.19
C CYS A 128 -5.09 -8.31 -15.40
N LEU A 129 -3.90 -7.95 -14.94
CA LEU A 129 -2.68 -8.77 -15.07
C LEU A 129 -2.45 -9.65 -13.83
N SER A 130 -2.83 -9.19 -12.65
CA SER A 130 -2.62 -9.89 -11.39
C SER A 130 -3.67 -9.51 -10.35
N ALA A 131 -3.79 -10.33 -9.31
CA ALA A 131 -4.61 -10.05 -8.14
C ALA A 131 -3.84 -10.41 -6.86
N TYR A 132 -3.93 -9.58 -5.84
CA TYR A 132 -3.33 -9.80 -4.53
C TYR A 132 -4.15 -10.80 -3.73
N GLN A 133 -3.53 -11.90 -3.29
CA GLN A 133 -4.19 -13.03 -2.63
C GLN A 133 -3.95 -13.07 -1.11
N GLY A 134 -3.66 -11.89 -0.53
CA GLY A 134 -3.34 -11.73 0.88
C GLY A 134 -1.88 -12.05 1.20
N ALA A 135 -1.46 -11.71 2.41
CA ALA A 135 -0.06 -11.70 2.82
C ALA A 135 0.67 -13.04 2.63
N ALA A 136 -0.01 -14.14 2.95
CA ALA A 136 0.55 -15.48 2.84
C ALA A 136 0.88 -15.89 1.39
N ARG A 137 0.10 -15.41 0.43
CA ARG A 137 0.20 -15.81 -0.98
C ARG A 137 0.85 -14.76 -1.86
N GLY A 138 0.62 -13.47 -1.60
CA GLY A 138 1.11 -12.35 -2.39
C GLY A 138 0.34 -12.16 -3.70
N TRP A 139 0.99 -11.53 -4.68
CA TRP A 139 0.43 -11.29 -6.00
C TRP A 139 0.43 -12.55 -6.86
N ARG A 140 -0.71 -12.86 -7.49
CA ARG A 140 -0.83 -14.00 -8.40
C ARG A 140 0.10 -13.82 -9.61
N GLY A 141 1.02 -14.76 -9.81
CA GLY A 141 1.94 -14.75 -10.95
C GLY A 141 3.13 -13.81 -10.81
N ALA A 142 3.34 -13.20 -9.64
CA ALA A 142 4.62 -12.56 -9.34
C ALA A 142 5.75 -13.60 -9.32
N GLN A 143 6.95 -13.20 -9.75
CA GLN A 143 8.13 -14.07 -9.80
C GLN A 143 8.67 -14.35 -8.40
N GLY A 144 8.61 -13.34 -7.54
CA GLY A 144 9.02 -13.37 -6.15
C GLY A 144 7.86 -13.31 -5.18
N TRP A 145 8.17 -13.64 -3.93
CA TRP A 145 7.33 -13.36 -2.78
C TRP A 145 8.21 -12.82 -1.67
N ARG A 146 7.75 -11.75 -1.03
CA ARG A 146 8.41 -11.16 0.12
C ARG A 146 7.64 -11.51 1.39
N PRO A 147 8.32 -11.92 2.47
CA PRO A 147 7.71 -11.96 3.78
C PRO A 147 7.12 -10.59 4.12
N TRP A 148 5.89 -10.59 4.62
CA TRP A 148 5.22 -9.37 5.05
C TRP A 148 6.01 -8.65 6.14
N SER A 149 5.89 -7.33 6.19
CA SER A 149 6.32 -6.58 7.36
C SER A 149 5.27 -6.67 8.48
N PRO A 150 5.67 -6.87 9.75
CA PRO A 150 4.76 -6.71 10.88
C PRO A 150 4.42 -5.24 11.17
N LEU A 151 5.03 -4.27 10.48
CA LEU A 151 4.89 -2.82 10.71
C LEU A 151 4.09 -2.09 9.62
N VAL A 152 3.56 -2.83 8.62
CA VAL A 152 2.80 -2.24 7.51
C VAL A 152 1.53 -3.04 7.26
N GLY A 153 0.38 -2.37 7.38
CA GLY A 153 -0.94 -2.92 7.13
C GLY A 153 -1.58 -3.63 8.32
N PRO A 154 -2.81 -4.13 8.13
CA PRO A 154 -3.62 -4.67 9.22
C PRO A 154 -3.06 -5.96 9.84
N ARG A 155 -3.32 -6.09 11.13
CA ARG A 155 -3.01 -7.23 11.99
C ARG A 155 -4.27 -7.64 12.74
N ALA A 156 -4.28 -8.87 13.23
CA ALA A 156 -5.35 -9.39 14.06
C ALA A 156 -4.78 -9.98 15.34
N ARG A 157 -5.42 -9.70 16.48
CA ARG A 157 -5.23 -10.49 17.69
C ARG A 157 -6.32 -11.55 17.76
N TRP A 158 -5.91 -12.82 17.79
CA TRP A 158 -6.82 -13.96 17.93
C TRP A 158 -6.24 -14.97 18.90
N ARG A 159 -7.00 -15.29 19.96
CA ARG A 159 -6.58 -16.21 21.05
C ARG A 159 -5.21 -15.86 21.65
N GLY A 160 -4.91 -14.57 21.75
CA GLY A 160 -3.63 -14.05 22.29
C GLY A 160 -2.46 -14.04 21.32
N ALA A 161 -2.60 -14.58 20.11
CA ALA A 161 -1.60 -14.47 19.06
C ALA A 161 -1.82 -13.23 18.20
N GLU A 162 -0.74 -12.52 17.86
CA GLU A 162 -0.79 -11.43 16.89
C GLU A 162 -0.38 -11.93 15.50
N LEU A 163 -1.29 -11.78 14.56
CA LEU A 163 -1.20 -12.34 13.23
C LEU A 163 -1.28 -11.22 12.21
N VAL A 164 -0.71 -11.44 11.03
CA VAL A 164 -0.98 -10.56 9.90
C VAL A 164 -2.39 -10.83 9.38
N ALA A 165 -3.09 -9.79 8.96
CA ALA A 165 -4.51 -9.88 8.63
C ALA A 165 -4.85 -9.16 7.33
N ASP A 166 -5.67 -9.81 6.51
CA ASP A 166 -6.40 -9.20 5.42
C ASP A 166 -7.90 -9.27 5.72
N VAL A 167 -8.56 -8.13 5.89
CA VAL A 167 -10.02 -8.08 6.17
C VAL A 167 -10.82 -8.19 4.86
N VAL A 168 -11.73 -9.17 4.82
CA VAL A 168 -12.53 -9.55 3.64
C VAL A 168 -13.98 -9.79 4.03
N GLY A 169 -14.84 -8.78 3.84
CA GLY A 169 -16.23 -8.81 4.32
C GLY A 169 -16.26 -9.07 5.83
N ASP A 170 -17.11 -10.01 6.27
CA ASP A 170 -17.23 -10.41 7.67
C ASP A 170 -16.14 -11.41 8.14
N GLY A 171 -15.10 -11.59 7.32
CA GLY A 171 -13.99 -12.52 7.59
C GLY A 171 -12.63 -11.83 7.61
N VAL A 172 -11.65 -12.53 8.17
CA VAL A 172 -10.24 -12.12 8.24
C VAL A 172 -9.40 -13.28 7.76
N LEU A 173 -8.64 -13.07 6.70
CA LEU A 173 -7.60 -14.01 6.29
C LEU A 173 -6.35 -13.70 7.11
N VAL A 174 -6.02 -14.59 8.05
CA VAL A 174 -4.83 -14.44 8.89
C VAL A 174 -3.64 -15.19 8.29
N SER A 175 -2.44 -14.67 8.53
CA SER A 175 -1.18 -15.25 8.07
C SER A 175 -0.18 -15.34 9.22
N ALA A 176 0.50 -16.48 9.33
CA ALA A 176 1.53 -16.75 10.33
C ALA A 176 2.79 -17.34 9.68
N ALA A 177 3.96 -16.95 10.19
CA ALA A 177 5.23 -17.59 9.89
C ALA A 177 5.61 -18.50 11.06
N ALA A 178 5.67 -19.82 10.84
CA ALA A 178 5.95 -20.82 11.86
C ALA A 178 6.38 -22.16 11.22
N ASP A 179 7.24 -22.91 11.91
CA ASP A 179 7.69 -24.23 11.46
C ASP A 179 6.54 -25.24 11.35
N ALA A 180 5.59 -25.19 12.29
CA ALA A 180 4.35 -25.95 12.29
C ALA A 180 3.16 -25.01 12.44
N GLY A 181 2.14 -25.21 11.62
CA GLY A 181 0.91 -24.43 11.65
C GLY A 181 -0.05 -24.90 12.73
N PRO A 182 -0.93 -24.02 13.21
CA PRO A 182 -2.05 -24.43 14.05
C PRO A 182 -2.97 -25.43 13.32
N GLU A 183 -3.72 -26.23 14.08
CA GLU A 183 -4.67 -27.19 13.51
C GLU A 183 -5.72 -26.48 12.63
N GLY A 184 -5.99 -27.06 11.45
CA GLY A 184 -6.95 -26.53 10.48
C GLY A 184 -6.42 -25.39 9.61
N TRP A 185 -5.17 -24.96 9.78
CA TRP A 185 -4.55 -23.96 8.91
C TRP A 185 -3.95 -24.60 7.67
N GLU A 186 -4.00 -23.87 6.56
CA GLU A 186 -3.40 -24.28 5.29
C GLU A 186 -1.96 -23.77 5.20
N GLN A 187 -1.02 -24.67 4.91
CA GLN A 187 0.34 -24.27 4.54
C GLN A 187 0.37 -23.89 3.06
N VAL A 188 0.62 -22.62 2.76
CA VAL A 188 0.66 -22.12 1.37
C VAL A 188 2.07 -22.08 0.79
N ARG A 189 3.08 -22.08 1.65
CA ARG A 189 4.51 -22.19 1.32
C ARG A 189 5.26 -22.69 2.57
N PRO A 190 6.49 -23.22 2.44
CA PRO A 190 7.26 -23.67 3.60
C PRO A 190 7.33 -22.60 4.70
N GLY A 191 6.93 -22.98 5.91
CA GLY A 191 6.94 -22.09 7.08
C GLY A 191 5.86 -21.01 7.12
N VAL A 192 4.91 -20.98 6.17
CA VAL A 192 3.86 -19.94 6.12
C VAL A 192 2.48 -20.57 6.02
N TRP A 193 1.62 -20.13 6.93
CA TRP A 193 0.32 -20.70 7.17
C TRP A 193 -0.76 -19.63 7.10
N THR A 194 -1.95 -20.02 6.68
CA THR A 194 -3.09 -19.13 6.61
C THR A 194 -4.38 -19.81 7.00
N ALA A 195 -5.32 -19.04 7.54
CA ALA A 195 -6.67 -19.47 7.85
C ALA A 195 -7.65 -18.31 7.67
N ALA A 196 -8.89 -18.62 7.35
CA ALA A 196 -9.98 -17.66 7.42
C ALA A 196 -10.62 -17.75 8.81
N LEU A 197 -10.74 -16.61 9.48
CA LEU A 197 -11.39 -16.46 10.79
C LEU A 197 -12.58 -15.50 10.68
N PRO A 198 -13.62 -15.64 11.49
CA PRO A 198 -14.67 -14.63 11.59
C PRO A 198 -14.11 -13.30 12.11
N LEU A 199 -14.52 -12.17 11.52
CA LEU A 199 -14.08 -10.84 11.95
C LEU A 199 -14.40 -10.57 13.43
N GLN A 200 -15.58 -10.98 13.89
CA GLN A 200 -16.03 -10.84 15.28
C GLN A 200 -15.17 -11.60 16.32
N GLU A 201 -14.34 -12.56 15.89
CA GLU A 201 -13.40 -13.26 16.77
C GLU A 201 -12.02 -12.57 16.84
N CYS A 202 -11.81 -11.53 16.03
CA CYS A 202 -10.52 -10.88 15.86
C CYS A 202 -10.60 -9.43 16.33
N GLU A 203 -9.59 -9.00 17.08
CA GLU A 203 -9.32 -7.58 17.28
C GLU A 203 -8.40 -7.11 16.15
N ILE A 204 -8.87 -6.21 15.29
CA ILE A 204 -8.10 -5.72 14.13
C ILE A 204 -7.38 -4.43 14.52
N PHE A 205 -6.09 -4.36 14.20
CA PHE A 205 -5.25 -3.21 14.51
C PHE A 205 -4.12 -3.02 13.49
N GLU A 206 -3.51 -1.84 13.43
CA GLU A 206 -2.28 -1.57 12.68
C GLU A 206 -1.27 -0.88 13.60
N VAL A 207 -0.01 -1.30 13.54
CA VAL A 207 1.10 -0.71 14.30
C VAL A 207 1.88 0.22 13.38
N VAL A 208 2.02 1.47 13.79
CA VAL A 208 2.86 2.47 13.12
C VAL A 208 4.03 2.81 14.04
N LEU A 209 5.24 2.48 13.59
CA LEU A 209 6.47 2.82 14.30
C LEU A 209 7.14 4.00 13.60
N THR A 210 7.34 5.08 14.34
CA THR A 210 8.04 6.29 13.89
C THR A 210 9.32 6.49 14.69
N ALA A 211 10.28 7.20 14.12
CA ALA A 211 11.55 7.53 14.74
C ALA A 211 12.12 8.81 14.11
N THR A 212 13.24 9.27 14.64
CA THR A 212 14.10 10.27 14.02
C THR A 212 15.38 9.59 13.55
N TRP A 213 15.80 9.86 12.32
CA TRP A 213 17.08 9.41 11.77
C TRP A 213 17.82 10.60 11.18
N ARG A 214 18.97 10.96 11.78
CA ARG A 214 19.79 12.12 11.38
C ARG A 214 18.94 13.40 11.27
N ASP A 215 18.17 13.67 12.32
CA ASP A 215 17.26 14.82 12.45
C ASP A 215 16.06 14.84 11.47
N VAL A 216 15.85 13.77 10.69
CA VAL A 216 14.72 13.63 9.78
C VAL A 216 13.68 12.67 10.36
N PRO A 217 12.38 13.04 10.41
CA PRO A 217 11.33 12.14 10.87
C PRO A 217 11.11 11.01 9.86
N VAL A 218 11.04 9.79 10.36
CA VAL A 218 10.88 8.57 9.55
C VAL A 218 9.82 7.64 10.14
N ARG A 219 9.17 6.86 9.27
CA ARG A 219 8.40 5.66 9.65
C ARG A 219 9.24 4.42 9.36
N VAL A 220 9.33 3.52 10.34
CA VAL A 220 9.97 2.21 10.15
C VAL A 220 9.00 1.31 9.41
N LEU A 221 9.38 0.90 8.21
CA LEU A 221 8.59 -0.02 7.37
C LEU A 221 8.92 -1.47 7.66
N ARG A 222 10.16 -1.78 8.01
CA ARG A 222 10.66 -3.11 8.37
C ARG A 222 11.96 -2.97 9.12
N SER A 223 12.24 -3.88 10.04
CA SER A 223 13.57 -4.03 10.66
C SER A 223 13.91 -5.51 10.80
N ASP A 224 15.17 -5.85 10.57
CA ASP A 224 15.74 -7.18 10.92
C ASP A 224 16.53 -7.15 12.24
N GLY A 225 16.46 -6.03 12.96
CA GLY A 225 17.19 -5.78 14.21
C GLY A 225 18.57 -5.14 14.01
N THR A 226 19.18 -5.27 12.83
CA THR A 226 20.43 -4.59 12.48
C THR A 226 20.18 -3.45 11.51
N THR A 227 19.32 -3.68 10.52
CA THR A 227 19.00 -2.77 9.44
C THR A 227 17.50 -2.48 9.44
N SER A 228 17.15 -1.20 9.30
CA SER A 228 15.78 -0.73 9.17
C SER A 228 15.54 -0.12 7.80
N HIS A 229 14.42 -0.49 7.19
CA HIS A 229 13.88 0.16 6.01
C HIS A 229 12.91 1.25 6.45
N LEU A 230 13.09 2.45 5.91
CA LEU A 230 12.47 3.67 6.39
C LEU A 230 11.70 4.35 5.27
N LEU A 231 10.54 4.91 5.61
CA LEU A 231 9.85 5.94 4.84
C LEU A 231 10.20 7.29 5.47
N VAL A 232 10.72 8.22 4.69
CA VAL A 232 10.92 9.61 5.14
C VAL A 232 9.56 10.29 5.21
N LEU A 233 9.28 10.96 6.34
CA LEU A 233 8.02 11.66 6.59
C LEU A 233 8.13 13.18 6.33
N SER A 234 9.31 13.67 6.00
CA SER A 234 9.52 15.04 5.55
C SER A 234 9.06 15.18 4.10
N ASP A 235 8.39 16.28 3.80
CA ASP A 235 8.04 16.67 2.43
C ASP A 235 9.13 17.53 1.78
N ASP A 236 10.22 17.82 2.49
CA ASP A 236 11.41 18.53 2.01
C ASP A 236 12.39 17.56 1.31
N GLU A 237 12.55 17.77 0.00
CA GLU A 237 13.46 17.01 -0.86
C GLU A 237 14.93 17.13 -0.43
N GLU A 238 15.37 18.32 -0.02
CA GLU A 238 16.77 18.53 0.38
C GLU A 238 17.08 17.74 1.66
N GLN A 239 16.15 17.74 2.63
CA GLN A 239 16.27 16.90 3.82
C GLN A 239 16.33 15.40 3.48
N ALA A 240 15.40 14.91 2.66
CA ALA A 240 15.35 13.50 2.30
C ALA A 240 16.65 13.03 1.61
N LEU A 241 17.17 13.83 0.68
CA LEU A 241 18.42 13.53 -0.02
C LEU A 241 19.64 13.64 0.90
N SER A 242 19.64 14.55 1.88
CA SER A 242 20.76 14.73 2.81
C SER A 242 21.04 13.50 3.69
N VAL A 243 20.00 12.70 3.98
CA VAL A 243 20.11 11.44 4.71
C VAL A 243 20.36 10.23 3.80
N GLY A 244 20.45 10.45 2.48
CA GLY A 244 20.67 9.39 1.50
C GLY A 244 19.42 8.59 1.15
N ALA A 245 18.22 9.14 1.37
CA ALA A 245 16.98 8.53 0.90
C ALA A 245 16.88 8.59 -0.64
N ASN A 246 16.19 7.61 -1.21
CA ASN A 246 15.96 7.52 -2.65
C ASN A 246 14.50 7.86 -2.94
N LEU A 247 14.27 8.65 -3.98
CA LEU A 247 12.93 8.87 -4.53
C LEU A 247 12.43 7.54 -5.13
N VAL A 248 11.37 6.97 -4.58
CA VAL A 248 10.76 5.71 -5.08
C VAL A 248 9.47 5.97 -5.86
N GLU A 249 8.78 7.05 -5.52
CA GLU A 249 7.63 7.59 -6.23
C GLU A 249 7.67 9.12 -6.09
N PRO A 250 6.98 9.90 -6.94
CA PRO A 250 6.94 11.36 -6.80
C PRO A 250 6.51 11.79 -5.39
N GLY A 251 7.41 12.49 -4.68
CA GLY A 251 7.22 12.92 -3.29
C GLY A 251 7.39 11.85 -2.21
N VAL A 252 7.76 10.61 -2.56
CA VAL A 252 7.93 9.49 -1.62
C VAL A 252 9.39 9.07 -1.61
N TYR A 253 10.02 9.18 -0.44
CA TYR A 253 11.42 8.85 -0.24
C TYR A 253 11.58 7.70 0.74
N GLU A 254 12.35 6.69 0.35
CA GLU A 254 12.68 5.55 1.21
C GLU A 254 14.18 5.42 1.41
N ALA A 255 14.58 4.95 2.58
CA ALA A 255 15.98 4.79 2.96
C ALA A 255 16.22 3.48 3.70
N THR A 256 17.49 3.11 3.81
CA THR A 256 17.95 2.01 4.66
C THR A 256 18.96 2.56 5.66
N ALA A 257 18.79 2.25 6.94
CA ALA A 257 19.62 2.74 8.02
C ALA A 257 19.99 1.64 9.02
N PRO A 258 21.15 1.72 9.70
CA PRO A 258 21.39 0.94 10.91
C PRO A 258 20.31 1.22 11.96
N THR A 259 19.78 0.18 12.59
CA THR A 259 18.66 0.29 13.53
C THR A 259 19.07 1.03 14.82
N ASP A 260 20.35 0.96 15.19
CA ASP A 260 20.93 1.65 16.35
C ASP A 260 21.16 3.15 16.12
N GLU A 261 21.07 3.65 14.87
CA GLU A 261 21.06 5.08 14.56
C GLU A 261 19.69 5.74 14.76
N LEU A 262 18.62 4.96 14.96
CA LEU A 262 17.27 5.49 15.15
C LEU A 262 17.08 5.99 16.59
N VAL A 263 16.60 7.22 16.73
CA VAL A 263 16.30 7.84 18.03
C VAL A 263 14.83 8.20 18.13
N ASP A 264 14.35 8.51 19.35
CA ASP A 264 12.96 8.91 19.61
C ASP A 264 11.91 7.93 19.02
N VAL A 265 12.20 6.64 19.11
CA VAL A 265 11.33 5.59 18.57
C VAL A 265 10.00 5.57 19.32
N GLN A 266 8.91 5.76 18.58
CA GLN A 266 7.53 5.82 19.09
C GLN A 266 6.62 4.88 18.30
N GLY A 267 5.81 4.10 19.00
CA GLY A 267 4.81 3.21 18.41
C GLY A 267 3.39 3.68 18.72
N VAL A 268 2.55 3.72 17.69
CA VAL A 268 1.09 3.93 17.82
C VAL A 268 0.37 2.70 17.30
N THR A 269 -0.62 2.23 18.06
CA THR A 269 -1.55 1.20 17.63
C THR A 269 -2.87 1.87 17.27
N ASN A 270 -3.30 1.70 16.01
CA ASN A 270 -4.63 2.10 15.57
C ASN A 270 -5.51 0.86 15.57
N GLU A 271 -6.66 0.90 16.23
CA GLU A 271 -7.59 -0.22 16.32
C GLU A 271 -8.80 0.04 15.43
N LEU A 272 -9.34 -1.02 14.83
CA LEU A 272 -10.60 -0.95 14.11
C LEU A 272 -11.69 -0.99 15.16
N ASP A 273 -12.44 0.10 15.31
CA ASP A 273 -13.52 0.16 16.28
C ASP A 273 -14.48 -1.02 16.08
N ALA A 274 -14.72 -1.76 17.15
CA ALA A 274 -15.73 -2.79 17.20
C ALA A 274 -17.11 -2.13 17.19
N ALA A 275 -17.60 -1.79 16.00
CA ALA A 275 -18.88 -1.18 15.64
C ALA A 275 -18.80 0.30 15.19
N GLY A 276 -18.97 0.47 13.88
CA GLY A 276 -19.93 1.39 13.28
C GLY A 276 -20.77 0.61 12.29
#